data_AF-A0A946DJC6-F1
#
_entry.id   AF-A0A946DJC6-F1
#
_cell.length_a   1.000
_cell.length_b   1.000
_cell.length_c   1.000
_cell.angle_alpha   90.00
_cell.angle_beta   90.00
_cell.angle_gamma   90.00
#
_symmetry.space_group_name_H-M   'P 1'
#
loop_
_entity.id
_entity.type
_entity.pdbx_description
1 polymer ?
#
loop_
_entity_poly.entity_id
_entity_poly.type
_entity_poly.pdbx_seq_one_letter_code
_entity_poly.pdbx_strand_id
1 'polypeptide(L)'
;MKIENLKTIESLEIFLQGNQKVAFSVLGSKTERYHFIRKTLVKFHYITLPKKDKGTVIRYRLKMTEYSRQQLTRLIKKYTKTGKINWLPCRSNGFTKKY
;
A
#
# COMPACT_ATOMS: atom_id res chain seq x y z
N MET A 1 -0.03 17.95 9.16
CA MET A 1 -0.99 16.81 9.14
C MET A 1 -0.24 15.53 9.49
N LYS A 2 -0.48 14.94 10.66
CA LYS A 2 0.09 13.62 11.01
C LYS A 2 -0.65 12.54 10.22
N ILE A 3 0.09 11.65 9.55
CA ILE A 3 -0.45 10.56 8.69
C ILE A 3 -1.43 9.67 9.47
N GLU A 4 -1.27 9.60 10.79
CA GLU A 4 -2.07 8.83 11.73
C GLU A 4 -3.55 9.27 11.79
N ASN A 5 -3.84 10.55 11.47
CA ASN A 5 -5.19 11.12 11.58
C ASN A 5 -6.05 10.97 10.32
N LEU A 6 -5.53 10.37 9.24
CA LEU A 6 -6.32 10.10 8.04
C LEU A 6 -7.25 8.90 8.30
N LYS A 7 -8.52 9.19 8.57
CA LYS A 7 -9.56 8.21 8.89
C LYS A 7 -10.67 8.12 7.82
N THR A 8 -10.90 9.19 7.05
CA THR A 8 -11.95 9.24 6.02
C THR A 8 -11.38 9.37 4.61
N ILE A 9 -12.17 8.99 3.61
CA ILE A 9 -11.80 9.13 2.18
C ILE A 9 -11.62 10.59 1.81
N GLU A 10 -12.47 11.47 2.32
CA GLU A 10 -12.37 12.92 2.12
C GLU A 10 -11.05 13.47 2.67
N SER A 11 -10.63 13.03 3.86
CA SER A 11 -9.31 13.41 4.40
C SER A 11 -8.16 12.94 3.51
N LEU A 12 -8.28 11.77 2.87
CA LEU A 12 -7.29 11.32 1.88
C LEU A 12 -7.27 12.22 0.65
N GLU A 13 -8.44 12.67 0.19
CA GLU A 13 -8.56 13.51 -0.99
C GLU A 13 -7.96 14.90 -0.74
N ILE A 14 -8.29 15.53 0.40
CA ILE A 14 -7.68 16.78 0.85
C ILE A 14 -6.15 16.62 0.98
N PHE A 15 -5.70 15.50 1.56
CA PHE A 15 -4.27 15.21 1.67
C PHE A 15 -3.58 15.05 0.30
N LEU A 16 -4.25 14.43 -0.67
CA LEU A 16 -3.74 14.24 -2.02
C LEU A 16 -3.67 15.55 -2.80
N GLN A 17 -4.65 16.44 -2.61
CA GLN A 17 -4.67 17.79 -3.19
C GLN A 17 -3.60 18.70 -2.57
N GLY A 18 -3.29 18.51 -1.29
CA GLY A 18 -2.15 19.12 -0.65
C GLY A 18 -0.87 18.80 -1.44
N ASN A 19 -0.26 19.84 -2.02
CA ASN A 19 0.99 19.78 -2.78
C ASN A 19 2.20 19.56 -1.85
N GLN A 20 2.03 18.73 -0.84
CA GLN A 20 3.11 18.27 0.01
C GLN A 20 3.97 17.32 -0.83
N LYS A 21 5.14 17.85 -1.23
CA LYS A 21 6.31 17.19 -1.85
C LYS A 21 6.84 15.98 -1.07
N VAL A 22 6.14 15.51 -0.06
CA VAL A 22 6.63 14.43 0.76
C VAL A 22 6.19 13.13 0.13
N ALA A 23 7.00 12.69 -0.83
CA ALA A 23 7.25 11.28 -1.05
C ALA A 23 7.77 10.74 0.28
N PHE A 24 6.86 10.38 1.18
CA PHE A 24 7.19 9.79 2.44
C PHE A 24 7.63 8.35 2.14
N SER A 25 8.91 8.16 1.82
CA SER A 25 9.64 6.91 2.02
C SER A 25 9.78 6.57 3.52
N VAL A 26 8.80 6.97 4.33
CA VAL A 26 8.71 6.77 5.79
C VAL A 26 8.49 5.32 6.14
N LEU A 27 8.01 4.53 5.18
CA LEU A 27 7.86 3.09 5.35
C LEU A 27 9.20 2.43 5.02
N GLY A 28 9.95 2.10 6.07
CA GLY A 28 11.30 1.54 6.01
C GLY A 28 11.34 0.21 5.27
N SER A 29 11.22 -0.89 6.00
CA SER A 29 11.41 -2.23 5.44
C SER A 29 10.27 -2.66 4.50
N LYS A 30 10.52 -3.66 3.62
CA LYS A 30 9.47 -4.22 2.73
C LYS A 30 8.29 -4.79 3.53
N THR A 31 8.54 -5.36 4.71
CA THR A 31 7.51 -5.87 5.61
C THR A 31 6.62 -4.74 6.14
N GLU A 32 7.21 -3.61 6.57
CA GLU A 32 6.46 -2.42 6.98
C GLU A 32 5.60 -1.87 5.85
N ARG A 33 6.14 -1.76 4.63
CA ARG A 33 5.39 -1.32 3.45
C ARG A 33 4.16 -2.21 3.21
N TYR A 34 4.33 -3.54 3.26
CA TYR A 34 3.22 -4.48 3.09
C TYR A 34 2.20 -4.40 4.23
N HIS A 35 2.67 -4.28 5.47
CA HIS A 35 1.81 -4.11 6.63
C HIS A 35 0.99 -2.82 6.54
N PHE A 36 1.61 -1.71 6.13
CA PHE A 36 0.93 -0.45 5.87
C PHE A 36 -0.15 -0.59 4.79
N ILE A 37 0.18 -1.19 3.64
CA ILE A 37 -0.80 -1.41 2.57
C ILE A 37 -2.01 -2.19 3.10
N ARG A 38 -1.77 -3.28 3.84
CA ARG A 38 -2.83 -4.07 4.46
C ARG A 38 -3.64 -3.24 5.46
N LYS A 39 -2.99 -2.54 6.38
CA LYS A 39 -3.64 -1.72 7.41
C LYS A 39 -4.51 -0.63 6.79
N THR A 40 -4.04 0.03 5.73
CA THR A 40 -4.83 1.01 4.97
C THR A 40 -6.03 0.36 4.29
N LEU A 41 -5.85 -0.79 3.63
CA LEU A 41 -6.96 -1.49 2.96
C LEU A 41 -8.06 -1.94 3.94
N VAL A 42 -7.67 -2.38 5.14
CA VAL A 42 -8.60 -2.74 6.21
C VAL A 42 -9.29 -1.50 6.77
N LYS A 43 -8.53 -0.46 7.13
CA LYS A 43 -9.05 0.78 7.72
C LYS A 43 -10.16 1.42 6.87
N PHE A 44 -9.99 1.41 5.54
CA PHE A 44 -10.96 2.01 4.60
C PHE A 44 -11.97 1.01 4.05
N HIS A 45 -12.10 -0.18 4.63
CA HIS A 45 -13.02 -1.23 4.19
C HIS A 45 -12.97 -1.44 2.66
N TYR A 46 -11.76 -1.52 2.11
CA TYR A 46 -11.52 -1.38 0.66
C TYR A 46 -12.35 -2.35 -0.20
N ILE A 47 -12.71 -3.53 0.30
CA ILE A 47 -13.48 -4.53 -0.43
C ILE A 47 -14.87 -3.98 -0.80
N THR A 48 -15.58 -3.40 0.17
CA THR A 48 -16.95 -2.87 0.02
C THR A 48 -17.00 -1.45 -0.53
N LEU A 49 -15.84 -0.80 -0.67
CA LEU A 49 -15.72 0.58 -1.10
C LEU A 49 -16.15 0.76 -2.58
N PRO A 50 -16.84 1.86 -2.96
CA PRO A 50 -17.22 2.11 -4.34
C PRO A 50 -16.00 2.42 -5.22
N LYS A 51 -16.17 2.30 -6.55
CA LYS A 51 -15.06 2.44 -7.52
C LYS A 51 -14.33 3.79 -7.43
N LYS A 52 -15.07 4.89 -7.20
CA LYS A 52 -14.52 6.24 -7.07
C LYS A 52 -13.52 6.30 -5.90
N ASP A 53 -13.96 5.89 -4.72
CA ASP A 53 -13.18 5.98 -3.49
C ASP A 53 -12.01 4.98 -3.46
N LYS A 54 -12.17 3.82 -4.12
CA LYS A 54 -11.06 2.88 -4.37
C LYS A 54 -9.89 3.56 -5.08
N GLY A 55 -10.17 4.48 -6.01
CA GLY A 55 -9.16 5.26 -6.72
C GLY A 55 -8.37 6.19 -5.78
N THR A 56 -9.05 6.91 -4.91
CA THR A 56 -8.44 7.78 -3.89
C THR A 56 -7.51 7.00 -2.96
N VAL A 57 -7.96 5.84 -2.51
CA VAL A 57 -7.18 4.94 -1.65
C VAL A 57 -5.95 4.35 -2.36
N ILE A 58 -6.03 4.09 -3.68
CA ILE A 58 -4.87 3.70 -4.50
C ILE A 58 -3.86 4.84 -4.63
N ARG A 59 -4.31 6.05 -5.00
CA ARG A 59 -3.44 7.22 -5.16
C ARG A 59 -2.68 7.55 -3.88
N TYR A 60 -3.36 7.48 -2.74
CA TYR A 60 -2.75 7.65 -1.43
C TYR A 60 -1.59 6.67 -1.19
N ARG A 61 -1.79 5.38 -1.45
CA ARG A 61 -0.73 4.38 -1.29
C ARG A 61 0.42 4.55 -2.28
N LEU A 62 0.14 4.97 -3.52
CA LEU A 62 1.19 5.27 -4.50
C LEU A 62 2.10 6.39 -3.99
N LYS A 63 1.51 7.44 -3.42
CA LYS A 63 2.25 8.55 -2.82
C LYS A 63 3.08 8.15 -1.59
N MET A 64 2.69 7.07 -0.90
CA MET A 64 3.28 6.63 0.38
C MET A 64 4.28 5.47 0.30
N THR A 65 4.17 4.57 -0.67
CA THR A 65 4.92 3.28 -0.65
C THR A 65 6.07 3.18 -1.64
N GLU A 66 6.22 4.18 -2.51
CA GLU A 66 7.12 4.22 -3.67
C GLU A 66 6.94 3.06 -4.66
N TYR A 67 5.94 2.20 -4.45
CA TYR A 67 5.68 1.11 -5.37
C TYR A 67 5.09 1.64 -6.67
N SER A 68 5.48 1.00 -7.76
CA SER A 68 4.83 1.25 -9.04
C SER A 68 3.34 0.90 -8.96
N ARG A 69 2.55 1.54 -9.82
CA ARG A 69 1.12 1.26 -9.95
C ARG A 69 0.85 -0.23 -10.13
N GLN A 70 1.64 -0.89 -10.97
CA GLN A 70 1.50 -2.31 -11.29
C GLN A 70 1.75 -3.20 -10.06
N GLN A 71 2.80 -2.92 -9.28
CA GLN A 71 3.07 -3.66 -8.04
C GLN A 71 1.93 -3.51 -7.04
N LEU A 72 1.45 -2.29 -6.84
CA LEU A 72 0.36 -2.03 -5.92
C LEU A 72 -0.95 -2.72 -6.36
N THR A 73 -1.26 -2.70 -7.66
CA THR A 73 -2.42 -3.42 -8.20
C THR A 73 -2.33 -4.93 -7.94
N ARG A 74 -1.15 -5.54 -8.13
CA ARG A 74 -0.94 -6.98 -7.83
C ARG A 74 -1.17 -7.29 -6.35
N LEU A 75 -0.67 -6.43 -5.46
CA LEU A 75 -0.87 -6.59 -4.02
C LEU A 75 -2.34 -6.46 -3.62
N ILE A 76 -3.04 -5.45 -4.14
CA ILE A 76 -4.47 -5.27 -3.90
C ILE A 76 -5.27 -6.47 -4.41
N LYS A 77 -4.96 -6.99 -5.61
CA LYS A 77 -5.61 -8.19 -6.15
C LYS A 77 -5.40 -9.41 -5.24
N LYS A 78 -4.21 -9.56 -4.66
CA LYS A 78 -3.93 -10.60 -3.67
C LYS A 78 -4.82 -10.41 -2.44
N TYR A 79 -4.88 -9.19 -1.89
CA TYR A 79 -5.74 -8.88 -0.75
C TYR A 79 -7.22 -9.14 -1.00
N THR A 80 -7.76 -8.73 -2.16
CA THR A 80 -9.18 -8.96 -2.46
C THR A 80 -9.51 -10.44 -2.57
N LYS A 81 -8.54 -11.29 -2.94
CA LYS A 81 -8.73 -12.74 -3.05
C LYS A 81 -8.59 -13.46 -1.70
N THR A 82 -7.63 -13.04 -0.86
CA THR A 82 -7.25 -13.80 0.36
C THR A 82 -7.52 -13.08 1.67
N GLY A 83 -7.86 -11.79 1.63
CA GLY A 83 -7.94 -10.90 2.80
C GLY A 83 -6.57 -10.60 3.45
N LYS A 84 -5.46 -11.10 2.89
CA LYS A 84 -4.13 -11.05 3.51
C LYS A 84 -3.03 -10.70 2.51
N ILE A 85 -2.12 -9.83 2.92
CA ILE A 85 -0.86 -9.57 2.21
C ILE A 85 0.26 -9.53 3.25
N ASN A 86 1.19 -10.48 3.14
CA ASN A 86 2.43 -10.50 3.91
C ASN A 86 3.59 -10.52 2.92
N TRP A 87 4.65 -9.76 3.21
CA TRP A 87 5.90 -9.87 2.47
C TRP A 87 6.64 -11.11 2.97
N LEU A 88 7.10 -11.93 2.03
CA LEU A 88 7.99 -13.04 2.31
C LEU A 88 9.23 -12.85 1.42
N PRO A 89 10.44 -13.03 1.95
CA PRO A 89 11.64 -13.04 1.12
C PRO A 89 11.51 -14.18 0.11
N CYS A 90 11.91 -13.95 -1.13
CA CYS A 90 12.12 -15.05 -2.06
C CYS A 90 13.21 -15.93 -1.46
N ARG A 91 12.88 -17.20 -1.20
CA ARG A 91 13.92 -18.18 -0.88
C ARG A 91 14.75 -18.32 -2.15
N SER A 92 16.05 -18.08 -2.06
CA SER A 92 16.94 -18.42 -3.15
C SER A 92 16.89 -19.94 -3.28
N ASN A 93 16.25 -20.45 -4.32
CA ASN A 93 16.58 -21.77 -4.85
C ASN A 93 17.96 -21.63 -5.50
N GLY A 94 18.97 -21.39 -4.67
CA GLY A 94 20.35 -21.34 -5.11
C GLY A 94 20.72 -22.77 -5.46
N PHE A 95 21.08 -23.01 -6.71
CA PHE A 95 21.85 -24.20 -7.04
C PHE A 95 23.12 -24.17 -6.17
N THR A 96 23.42 -25.28 -5.50
CA THR A 96 24.64 -25.39 -4.69
C THR A 96 25.83 -25.14 -5.62
N LYS A 97 26.54 -24.02 -5.40
CA LYS A 97 27.69 -23.65 -6.22
C LYS A 97 28.80 -24.68 -5.93
N LYS A 98 29.12 -25.52 -6.91
CA LYS A 98 30.17 -26.54 -6.81
C LYS A 98 31.34 -26.15 -7.72
N TYR A 99 32.18 -25.24 -7.25
CA TYR A 99 33.56 -25.01 -7.70
C TYR A 99 34.33 -24.39 -6.55
#